data_AF-A0A942I5Y7-F1
#
_entry.id   AF-A0A942I5Y7-F1
#
_cell.length_a   1.000
_cell.length_b   1.000
_cell.length_c   1.000
_cell.angle_alpha   90.00
_cell.angle_beta   90.00
_cell.angle_gamma   90.00
#
_symmetry.space_group_name_H-M   'P 1'
#
loop_
_entity.id
_entity.type
_entity.pdbx_description
1 polymer ?
#
loop_
_entity_poly.entity_id
_entity_poly.type
_entity_poly.pdbx_seq_one_letter_code
_entity_poly.pdbx_strand_id
1 'polypeptide(L)'
;MTLELIDIAVKDKQSHPRLAGRVTGHVRAVLKEELDGREHIHELSISVWADVAEQTAPDDVDMALMLKAAQIVKRMKASVGPPA
;
A
#
# COMPACT_ATOMS: atom_id res chain seq x y z
N MET A 1 -4.75 12.39 17.04
CA MET A 1 -4.21 12.25 15.67
C MET A 1 -4.87 11.06 15.01
N THR A 2 -5.41 11.27 13.81
CA THR A 2 -5.97 10.19 13.00
C THR A 2 -5.31 10.26 11.63
N LEU A 3 -4.47 9.28 11.32
CA LEU A 3 -3.99 9.05 9.96
C LEU A 3 -5.13 8.40 9.17
N GLU A 4 -5.72 9.09 8.20
CA GLU A 4 -6.76 8.58 7.32
C GLU A 4 -6.16 8.18 5.98
N LEU A 5 -6.50 6.99 5.46
CA LEU A 5 -6.10 6.58 4.10
C LEU A 5 -7.14 7.09 3.11
N ILE A 6 -6.77 8.06 2.29
CA ILE A 6 -7.68 8.74 1.37
C ILE A 6 -7.54 8.27 -0.08
N ASP A 7 -6.40 7.68 -0.44
CA ASP A 7 -6.15 7.15 -1.79
C ASP A 7 -5.14 6.00 -1.74
N ILE A 8 -5.32 5.02 -2.62
CA ILE A 8 -4.40 3.88 -2.80
C ILE A 8 -4.45 3.38 -4.24
N ALA A 9 -3.29 3.26 -4.87
CA ALA A 9 -3.19 2.84 -6.26
C ALA A 9 -1.88 2.11 -6.55
N VAL A 10 -1.92 1.12 -7.44
CA VAL A 10 -0.69 0.49 -7.98
C VAL A 10 0.02 1.50 -8.88
N LYS A 11 1.29 1.76 -8.60
CA LYS A 11 2.15 2.65 -9.39
C LYS A 11 2.88 1.90 -10.50
N ASP A 12 3.46 0.77 -10.11
CA ASP A 12 4.16 -0.14 -11.02
C ASP A 12 4.06 -1.57 -10.48
N LYS A 13 4.14 -2.54 -11.40
CA LYS A 13 4.23 -3.96 -11.08
C LYS A 13 5.00 -4.68 -12.16
N GLN A 14 5.71 -5.74 -11.77
CA GLN A 14 6.43 -6.63 -12.68
C GLN A 14 6.50 -8.02 -12.07
N SER A 15 6.60 -9.03 -12.93
CA SER A 15 6.91 -10.39 -12.50
C SER A 15 8.27 -10.43 -11.81
N HIS A 16 8.39 -11.20 -10.74
CA HIS A 16 9.63 -11.34 -10.00
C HIS A 16 10.66 -12.10 -10.86
N PRO A 17 11.92 -11.62 -10.96
CA PRO A 17 12.90 -12.15 -11.92
C PRO A 17 13.33 -13.60 -11.68
N ARG A 18 13.12 -14.12 -10.46
CA ARG A 18 13.59 -15.47 -10.05
C ARG A 18 12.52 -16.36 -9.42
N LEU A 19 11.33 -15.83 -9.15
CA LEU A 19 10.30 -16.55 -8.39
C LEU A 19 9.07 -16.63 -9.26
N ALA A 20 8.81 -17.82 -9.79
CA ALA A 20 7.65 -18.09 -10.62
C ALA A 20 6.36 -17.84 -9.82
N GLY A 21 5.36 -17.25 -10.46
CA GLY A 21 4.09 -16.91 -9.83
C GLY A 21 4.18 -15.78 -8.79
N ARG A 22 5.29 -15.02 -8.71
CA ARG A 22 5.37 -13.84 -7.84
C ARG A 22 5.38 -12.57 -8.66
N VAL A 23 4.56 -11.61 -8.26
CA VAL A 23 4.57 -10.24 -8.78
C VAL A 23 5.05 -9.30 -7.68
N THR A 24 5.92 -8.37 -8.04
CA THR A 24 6.42 -7.30 -7.18
C THR A 24 6.08 -5.95 -7.76
N GLY A 25 5.90 -4.93 -6.92
CA GLY A 25 5.61 -3.59 -7.40
C GLY A 25 5.59 -2.56 -6.28
N HIS A 26 5.18 -1.35 -6.64
CA HIS A 26 4.95 -0.26 -5.71
C HIS A 26 3.49 0.15 -5.71
N VAL A 27 2.94 0.35 -4.52
CA VAL A 27 1.62 0.93 -4.31
C VAL A 27 1.80 2.30 -3.68
N ARG A 28 1.22 3.32 -4.33
CA ARG A 28 1.07 4.66 -3.77
C ARG A 28 -0.06 4.64 -2.76
N ALA A 29 0.18 5.13 -1.56
CA ALA A 29 -0.84 5.34 -0.54
C ALA A 29 -0.78 6.81 -0.08
N VAL A 30 -1.92 7.49 -0.08
CA VAL A 30 -2.02 8.87 0.39
C VAL A 30 -2.74 8.88 1.72
N LEU A 31 -2.07 9.43 2.73
CA LEU A 31 -2.60 9.59 4.06
C LEU A 31 -2.90 11.07 4.33
N LYS A 32 -4.03 11.34 4.96
CA LYS A 32 -4.36 12.63 5.53
C LYS A 32 -4.20 12.56 7.04
N GLU A 33 -3.63 13.61 7.61
CA GLU A 33 -3.51 13.80 9.05
C GLU A 33 -3.96 15.20 9.41
N GLU A 34 -4.63 15.34 10.55
CA GLU A 34 -4.90 16.65 11.16
C GLU A 34 -4.00 16.82 12.40
N LEU A 35 -3.16 17.84 12.38
CA LEU A 35 -2.22 18.19 13.44
C LEU A 35 -2.30 19.70 13.72
N ASP A 36 -2.54 20.08 14.97
CA ASP A 36 -2.65 21.48 15.40
C ASP A 36 -3.61 22.33 14.55
N GLY A 37 -4.74 21.73 14.15
CA GLY A 37 -5.75 22.38 13.30
C GLY A 37 -5.31 22.59 11.84
N ARG A 38 -4.23 21.93 11.40
CA ARG A 38 -3.74 21.94 10.03
C ARG A 38 -3.84 20.57 9.41
N GLU A 39 -4.22 20.54 8.13
CA GLU A 39 -4.21 19.31 7.34
C GLU A 39 -2.82 19.06 6.77
N HIS A 40 -2.34 17.84 6.94
CA HIS A 40 -1.09 17.34 6.39
C HIS A 40 -1.39 16.16 5.47
N ILE A 41 -0.81 16.18 4.27
CA ILE A 41 -0.92 15.10 3.29
C ILE A 41 0.43 14.40 3.19
N HIS A 42 0.42 13.08 3.39
CA HIS A 42 1.59 12.23 3.32
C HIS A 42 1.43 11.25 2.18
N GLU A 43 2.36 11.27 1.23
CA GLU A 43 2.39 10.30 0.14
C GLU A 43 3.46 9.24 0.41
N LEU A 44 3.05 7.97 0.41
CA LEU A 44 3.90 6.82 0.66
C LEU A 44 4.00 5.96 -0.60
N SER A 45 5.21 5.52 -0.93
CA SER A 45 5.47 4.50 -1.95
C SER A 45 5.83 3.19 -1.25
N ILE A 46 4.91 2.23 -1.27
CA ILE A 46 5.02 0.98 -0.51
C ILE A 46 5.43 -0.14 -1.47
N SER A 47 6.63 -0.69 -1.29
CA SER A 47 7.05 -1.89 -2.01
C SER A 47 6.25 -3.11 -1.50
N VAL A 48 5.59 -3.79 -2.42
CA VAL A 48 4.72 -4.94 -2.14
C VAL A 48 4.97 -6.08 -3.10
N TRP A 49 4.51 -7.25 -2.72
CA TRP A 49 4.50 -8.44 -3.56
C TRP A 49 3.26 -9.29 -3.28
N ALA A 50 2.86 -10.06 -4.28
CA ALA A 50 1.79 -11.04 -4.20
C ALA A 50 2.18 -12.31 -4.95
N ASP A 51 1.75 -13.45 -4.43
CA ASP A 51 1.79 -14.72 -5.15
C ASP A 51 0.49 -14.86 -5.96
N VAL A 52 0.61 -15.20 -7.24
CA VAL A 52 -0.46 -15.23 -8.23
C VAL A 52 -0.38 -16.52 -9.03
N ALA A 53 -1.53 -17.05 -9.42
CA ALA A 53 -1.59 -18.18 -10.34
C ALA A 53 -1.42 -17.69 -11.79
N GLU A 54 -1.05 -18.59 -12.71
CA GLU A 54 -0.85 -18.23 -14.13
C GLU A 54 -2.09 -17.59 -14.78
N GLN A 55 -3.28 -17.94 -14.30
CA GLN A 55 -4.56 -17.44 -14.84
C GLN A 55 -5.18 -16.33 -13.98
N THR A 56 -4.43 -15.75 -13.03
CA THR A 56 -4.94 -14.62 -12.24
C THR A 56 -5.14 -13.41 -13.15
N ALA A 57 -6.33 -12.82 -13.14
CA ALA A 57 -6.63 -11.66 -13.95
C ALA A 57 -5.75 -10.47 -13.53
N PRO A 58 -5.34 -9.58 -14.46
CA PRO A 58 -4.50 -8.44 -14.12
C PRO A 58 -5.05 -7.55 -13.00
N ASP A 59 -6.37 -7.38 -12.95
CA ASP A 59 -7.07 -6.58 -11.94
C ASP A 59 -7.05 -7.26 -10.56
N ASP A 60 -7.10 -8.60 -10.52
CA ASP A 60 -6.94 -9.37 -9.29
C ASP A 60 -5.52 -9.26 -8.74
N VAL A 61 -4.50 -9.17 -9.62
CA VAL A 61 -3.12 -8.89 -9.23
C VAL A 61 -3.02 -7.51 -8.59
N ASP A 62 -3.65 -6.49 -9.19
CA ASP A 62 -3.65 -5.12 -8.63
C ASP A 62 -4.34 -5.09 -7.27
N MET A 63 -5.50 -5.75 -7.15
CA MET A 63 -6.20 -5.90 -5.90
C MET A 63 -5.32 -6.57 -4.84
N ALA A 64 -4.63 -7.66 -5.17
CA ALA A 64 -3.74 -8.35 -4.25
C ALA A 64 -2.60 -7.45 -3.74
N LEU A 65 -1.98 -6.66 -4.63
CA LEU A 65 -0.93 -5.70 -4.27
C LEU A 65 -1.47 -4.57 -3.38
N MET A 66 -2.63 -4.00 -3.71
CA MET A 66 -3.27 -2.96 -2.91
C MET A 66 -3.70 -3.46 -1.53
N LEU A 67 -4.26 -4.67 -1.43
CA LEU A 67 -4.59 -5.30 -0.16
C LEU A 67 -3.35 -5.50 0.71
N LYS A 68 -2.23 -5.92 0.11
CA LYS A 68 -0.96 -6.05 0.81
C LYS A 68 -0.46 -4.70 1.35
N ALA A 69 -0.53 -3.66 0.53
CA ALA A 69 -0.14 -2.31 0.92
C ALA A 69 -1.06 -1.76 2.04
N ALA A 70 -2.37 -1.95 1.94
CA ALA A 70 -3.33 -1.55 2.97
C ALA A 70 -3.06 -2.23 4.32
N GLN A 71 -2.66 -3.51 4.33
CA GLN A 71 -2.23 -4.20 5.55
C GLN A 71 -0.95 -3.59 6.14
N ILE A 72 0.00 -3.17 5.31
CA ILE A 72 1.21 -2.47 5.76
C ILE A 72 0.83 -1.12 6.38
N VAL A 73 0.00 -0.32 5.70
CA VAL A 73 -0.51 0.97 6.21
C VAL A 73 -1.24 0.78 7.54
N LYS A 74 -2.12 -0.22 7.66
CA LYS A 74 -2.83 -0.53 8.90
C LYS A 74 -1.87 -0.79 10.06
N ARG A 75 -0.82 -1.60 9.84
CA ARG A 75 0.19 -1.87 10.86
C ARG A 75 1.02 -0.64 11.19
N MET A 76 1.39 0.15 10.19
CA MET A 76 2.12 1.40 10.37
C MET A 76 1.32 2.35 11.25
N LYS A 77 0.05 2.60 10.91
CA LYS A 77 -0.86 3.44 11.72
C LYS A 77 -0.95 2.99 13.18
N ALA A 78 -0.95 1.67 13.41
CA ALA A 78 -0.95 1.11 14.76
C ALA A 78 0.37 1.32 15.51
N SER A 79 1.51 1.41 14.81
CA SER A 79 2.83 1.61 15.44
C SER A 79 3.17 3.06 15.73
N VAL A 80 2.56 4.05 15.06
CA VAL A 80 2.94 5.47 15.26
C VAL A 80 2.40 6.03 16.59
N GLY A 81 1.50 5.33 17.30
CA GLY A 81 0.94 5.77 18.58
C GLY A 81 0.11 7.07 18.48
N PRO A 82 -0.61 7.47 19.54
CA PRO A 82 -1.10 8.84 19.68
C PRO A 82 0.10 9.80 19.88
N PRO A 83 -0.03 11.10 19.56
CA PRO A 83 1.01 12.07 19.89
C PRO A 83 1.23 12.10 21.41
N ALA A 84 2.48 12.32 21.81
CA ALA A 84 2.83 12.67 23.17
C ALA A 84 2.32 14.06 23.56
#